data_AF-A0A084THN3-F1
#
_entry.id   AF-A0A084THN3-F1
#
_cell.length_a   1.000
_cell.length_b   1.000
_cell.length_c   1.000
_cell.angle_alpha   90.00
_cell.angle_beta   90.00
_cell.angle_gamma   90.00
#
_symmetry.space_group_name_H-M   'P 1'
#
loop_
_entity.id
_entity.type
_entity.pdbx_description
1 polymer ?
#
loop_
_entity_poly.entity_id
_entity_poly.type
_entity_poly.pdbx_seq_one_letter_code
_entity_poly.pdbx_strand_id
1 'polypeptide(L)'
;MQEINYIKHLNAVFSQFSKDSRLNPTHISLYIALFQLWNLNRFLEEFFINRDEVMQLSKIGSKSTYHRCIKELNHWKYIVYFPSHNPYRGSKIKMLKFGTSTGQVVGHNSTQIETSTGQALVPIYKHIQTIENINSNKQKNLKKLDFNDSENDLKQNSSVPNMDNLKTTKNKNYNEPL
;
A
#
# COMPACT_ATOMS: atom_id res chain seq x y z
N MET A 1 16.42 -18.57 13.24
CA MET A 1 15.41 -17.93 12.37
C MET A 1 16.20 -17.21 11.28
N GLN A 2 15.96 -17.50 9.99
CA GLN A 2 16.73 -16.86 8.91
C GLN A 2 16.45 -15.36 8.90
N GLU A 3 17.52 -14.56 8.98
CA GLU A 3 17.46 -13.11 8.95
C GLU A 3 16.94 -12.64 7.57
N ILE A 4 15.91 -11.81 7.56
CA ILE A 4 15.38 -11.26 6.31
C ILE A 4 16.21 -10.03 5.94
N ASN A 5 16.91 -10.12 4.81
CA ASN A 5 17.51 -8.94 4.21
C ASN A 5 16.42 -8.12 3.52
N TYR A 6 15.88 -7.13 4.25
CA TYR A 6 14.75 -6.32 3.82
C TYR A 6 15.03 -5.53 2.52
N ILE A 7 16.27 -5.08 2.31
CA ILE A 7 16.67 -4.35 1.09
C ILE A 7 16.62 -5.28 -0.12
N LYS A 8 17.23 -6.47 -0.01
CA LYS A 8 17.21 -7.48 -1.08
C LYS A 8 15.79 -7.93 -1.40
N HIS A 9 14.97 -8.16 -0.37
CA HIS A 9 13.57 -8.51 -0.54
C HIS A 9 12.81 -7.42 -1.29
N LEU A 10 12.92 -6.16 -0.86
CA LEU A 10 12.21 -5.06 -1.49
C LEU A 10 12.66 -4.85 -2.95
N ASN A 11 13.95 -4.94 -3.24
CA ASN A 11 14.47 -4.86 -4.60
C ASN A 11 13.94 -5.99 -5.50
N ALA A 12 13.89 -7.22 -4.98
CA ALA A 12 13.33 -8.36 -5.71
C ALA A 12 11.84 -8.16 -5.99
N VAL A 13 11.08 -7.65 -5.02
CA VAL A 13 9.67 -7.32 -5.20
C VAL A 13 9.48 -6.23 -6.26
N PHE A 14 10.28 -5.17 -6.23
CA PHE A 14 10.19 -4.11 -7.25
C PHE A 14 10.54 -4.61 -8.65
N SER A 15 11.50 -5.53 -8.78
CA SER A 15 11.76 -6.21 -10.05
C SER A 15 10.57 -7.06 -10.51
N GLN A 16 9.81 -7.65 -9.59
CA GLN A 16 8.59 -8.37 -9.93
C GLN A 16 7.46 -7.41 -10.30
N PHE A 17 7.32 -6.28 -9.60
CA PHE A 17 6.31 -5.26 -9.89
C PHE A 17 6.48 -4.65 -11.28
N SER A 18 7.71 -4.41 -11.72
CA SER A 18 7.95 -3.85 -13.06
C SER A 18 7.61 -4.81 -14.20
N LYS A 19 7.56 -6.12 -13.92
CA LYS A 19 7.23 -7.17 -14.91
C LYS A 19 5.74 -7.53 -14.90
N ASP A 20 5.05 -7.33 -13.79
CA ASP A 20 3.64 -7.70 -13.63
C ASP A 20 2.71 -6.54 -14.01
N SER A 21 2.20 -6.58 -15.24
CA SER A 21 1.28 -5.58 -15.79
C SER A 21 -0.11 -5.57 -15.14
N ARG A 22 -0.44 -6.58 -14.30
CA ARG A 22 -1.74 -6.66 -13.61
C ARG A 22 -1.79 -5.74 -12.38
N LEU A 23 -0.64 -5.34 -11.86
CA LEU A 23 -0.55 -4.45 -10.71
C LEU A 23 -0.95 -3.02 -11.10
N ASN A 24 -1.62 -2.36 -10.16
CA ASN A 24 -1.95 -0.94 -10.26
C ASN A 24 -1.23 -0.21 -9.12
N PRO A 25 -1.15 1.13 -9.16
CA PRO A 25 -0.50 1.90 -8.09
C PRO A 25 -1.08 1.62 -6.70
N THR A 26 -2.37 1.30 -6.62
CA THR A 26 -3.05 0.95 -5.36
C THR A 26 -2.54 -0.37 -4.79
N HIS A 27 -2.30 -1.38 -5.62
CA HIS A 27 -1.67 -2.64 -5.21
C HIS A 27 -0.29 -2.42 -4.63
N ILE A 28 0.53 -1.62 -5.31
CA ILE A 28 1.88 -1.28 -4.88
C ILE A 28 1.84 -0.56 -3.54
N SER A 29 1.00 0.47 -3.41
CA SER A 29 0.82 1.22 -2.16
C SER A 29 0.38 0.30 -1.00
N LEU A 30 -0.58 -0.58 -1.26
CA LEU A 30 -1.07 -1.53 -0.26
C LEU A 30 0.02 -2.53 0.17
N TYR A 31 0.78 -3.06 -0.77
CA TYR A 31 1.87 -3.97 -0.46
C TYR A 31 2.96 -3.29 0.38
N ILE A 32 3.33 -2.05 0.05
CA ILE A 32 4.33 -1.29 0.81
C ILE A 32 3.84 -0.99 2.23
N ALA A 33 2.57 -0.64 2.41
CA ALA A 33 1.99 -0.47 3.74
C ALA A 33 2.07 -1.78 4.56
N LEU A 34 1.73 -2.92 3.97
CA LEU A 34 1.85 -4.22 4.62
C LEU A 34 3.30 -4.58 4.94
N PHE A 35 4.24 -4.27 4.06
CA PHE A 35 5.67 -4.47 4.28
C PHE A 35 6.21 -3.60 5.42
N GLN A 36 5.77 -2.34 5.54
CA GLN A 36 6.12 -1.48 6.67
C GLN A 36 5.64 -2.08 7.99
N LEU A 37 4.38 -2.54 8.06
CA LEU A 37 3.85 -3.23 9.23
C LEU A 37 4.62 -4.51 9.54
N TRP A 38 5.00 -5.27 8.52
CA TRP A 38 5.80 -6.49 8.68
C TRP A 38 7.18 -6.20 9.28
N ASN A 39 7.84 -5.12 8.84
CA ASN A 39 9.10 -4.65 9.40
C ASN A 39 8.94 -4.22 10.87
N LEU A 40 7.88 -3.48 11.20
CA LEU A 40 7.57 -3.10 12.60
C LEU A 40 7.35 -4.33 13.48
N ASN A 41 6.75 -5.39 12.93
CA ASN A 41 6.57 -6.67 13.59
C ASN A 41 7.81 -7.59 13.50
N ARG A 42 9.01 -7.04 13.24
CA ARG A 42 10.29 -7.79 13.17
C ARG A 42 10.24 -9.02 12.25
N PHE A 43 9.52 -8.91 11.14
CA PHE A 43 9.45 -9.95 10.11
C PHE A 43 8.88 -11.30 10.59
N LEU A 44 7.91 -11.29 11.50
CA LEU A 44 7.19 -12.50 11.91
C LEU A 44 6.64 -13.28 10.72
N GLU A 45 6.53 -14.60 10.86
CA GLU A 45 5.98 -15.44 9.80
C GLU A 45 4.54 -15.04 9.45
N GLU A 46 3.74 -14.69 10.45
CA GLU A 46 2.40 -14.16 10.29
C GLU A 46 2.17 -13.04 11.32
N PHE A 47 1.40 -12.01 10.95
CA PHE A 47 1.07 -10.91 11.85
C PHE A 47 -0.37 -10.42 11.63
N PHE A 48 -0.93 -9.81 12.67
CA PHE A 48 -2.28 -9.24 12.61
C PHE A 48 -2.24 -7.81 12.04
N ILE A 49 -3.28 -7.48 11.28
CA ILE A 49 -3.48 -6.16 10.71
C ILE A 49 -4.86 -5.61 11.06
N ASN A 50 -4.90 -4.33 11.40
CA ASN A 50 -6.15 -3.58 11.45
C ASN A 50 -6.44 -3.01 10.04
N ARG A 51 -7.66 -3.22 9.54
CA ARG A 51 -8.07 -2.72 8.22
C ARG A 51 -7.90 -1.21 8.10
N ASP A 52 -8.36 -0.46 9.11
CA ASP A 52 -8.41 1.00 9.04
C ASP A 52 -7.00 1.60 9.07
N GLU A 53 -6.10 1.01 9.86
CA GLU A 53 -4.67 1.34 9.85
C GLU A 53 -4.02 1.09 8.48
N VAL A 54 -4.22 -0.10 7.90
CA VAL A 54 -3.66 -0.44 6.58
C VAL A 54 -4.21 0.47 5.49
N MET A 55 -5.50 0.81 5.54
CA MET A 55 -6.13 1.76 4.61
C MET A 55 -5.48 3.15 4.71
N GLN A 56 -5.25 3.67 5.92
CA GLN A 56 -4.59 4.95 6.12
C GLN A 56 -3.13 4.96 5.64
N LEU A 57 -2.37 3.90 5.92
CA LEU A 57 -0.98 3.76 5.49
C LEU A 57 -0.86 3.66 3.96
N SER A 58 -1.75 2.88 3.33
CA SER A 58 -1.79 2.68 1.88
C SER A 58 -2.48 3.82 1.10
N LYS A 59 -3.00 4.85 1.80
CA LYS A 59 -3.76 5.96 1.20
C LYS A 59 -4.99 5.50 0.42
N ILE A 60 -5.63 4.42 0.86
CA ILE A 60 -6.88 3.90 0.28
C ILE A 60 -8.06 4.42 1.09
N GLY A 61 -8.90 5.27 0.48
CA GLY A 61 -10.10 5.78 1.13
C GLY A 61 -11.31 4.84 1.03
N SER A 62 -11.33 3.91 0.07
CA SER A 62 -12.49 3.04 -0.20
C SER A 62 -12.30 1.62 0.32
N LYS A 63 -13.27 1.13 1.10
CA LYS A 63 -13.31 -0.26 1.59
C LYS A 63 -13.38 -1.27 0.45
N SER A 64 -14.16 -0.99 -0.60
CA SER A 64 -14.29 -1.90 -1.74
C SER A 64 -12.96 -2.04 -2.48
N THR A 65 -12.25 -0.93 -2.68
CA THR A 65 -10.92 -0.92 -3.29
C THR A 65 -9.92 -1.70 -2.46
N TYR A 66 -9.88 -1.48 -1.14
CA TYR A 66 -9.03 -2.24 -0.21
C TYR A 66 -9.28 -3.76 -0.33
N HIS A 67 -10.54 -4.18 -0.24
CA HIS A 67 -10.89 -5.60 -0.28
C HIS A 67 -10.60 -6.25 -1.64
N ARG A 68 -10.76 -5.51 -2.74
CA ARG A 68 -10.37 -5.99 -4.07
C ARG A 68 -8.85 -6.18 -4.13
N CYS A 69 -8.09 -5.14 -3.82
CA CYS A 69 -6.64 -5.15 -3.93
C CYS A 69 -5.96 -6.18 -3.02
N ILE A 70 -6.43 -6.36 -1.78
CA ILE A 70 -5.85 -7.36 -0.88
C ILE A 70 -6.11 -8.80 -1.35
N LYS A 71 -7.29 -9.06 -1.93
CA LYS A 71 -7.63 -10.35 -2.52
C LYS A 71 -6.80 -10.63 -3.77
N GLU A 72 -6.60 -9.61 -4.61
CA GLU A 72 -5.76 -9.70 -5.81
C GLU A 72 -4.29 -9.96 -5.45
N LEU A 73 -3.71 -9.22 -4.49
CA LEU A 73 -2.36 -9.48 -3.98
C LEU A 73 -2.19 -10.90 -3.41
N ASN A 74 -3.21 -11.41 -2.71
CA ASN A 74 -3.24 -12.79 -2.22
C ASN A 74 -3.33 -13.82 -3.36
N HIS A 75 -4.15 -13.54 -4.37
CA HIS A 75 -4.30 -14.39 -5.54
C HIS A 75 -3.00 -14.49 -6.34
N TRP A 76 -2.30 -13.37 -6.54
CA TRP A 76 -1.02 -13.29 -7.25
C TRP A 76 0.20 -13.72 -6.41
N LYS A 77 -0.01 -14.23 -5.19
CA LYS A 77 1.07 -14.76 -4.34
C LYS A 77 2.14 -13.73 -4.01
N TYR A 78 1.73 -12.49 -3.75
CA TYR A 78 2.59 -11.52 -3.05
C TYR A 78 2.45 -11.65 -1.53
N ILE A 79 1.26 -12.01 -1.06
CA ILE A 79 0.92 -12.21 0.35
C ILE A 79 0.04 -13.45 0.50
N VAL A 80 -0.12 -13.92 1.72
CA VAL A 80 -1.19 -14.82 2.12
C VAL A 80 -2.10 -14.07 3.08
N TYR A 81 -3.39 -13.98 2.74
CA TYR A 81 -4.39 -13.24 3.49
C TYR A 81 -5.37 -14.17 4.19
N PHE A 82 -5.49 -14.01 5.51
CA PHE A 82 -6.44 -14.73 6.36
C PHE A 82 -7.48 -13.72 6.88
N PRO A 83 -8.63 -13.59 6.21
CA PRO A 83 -9.67 -12.65 6.61
C PRO A 83 -10.24 -13.03 7.99
N SER A 84 -10.60 -12.01 8.76
CA SER A 84 -11.26 -12.16 10.05
C SER A 84 -12.38 -11.14 10.15
N HIS A 85 -13.51 -11.56 10.71
CA HIS A 85 -14.66 -10.71 11.01
C HIS A 85 -14.62 -10.14 12.44
N ASN A 86 -13.62 -10.52 13.25
CA ASN A 86 -13.50 -10.07 14.63
C ASN A 86 -12.79 -8.70 14.68
N PRO A 87 -13.47 -7.61 15.11
CA PRO A 87 -12.89 -6.28 15.17
C PRO A 87 -11.72 -6.15 16.14
N TYR A 88 -11.64 -7.00 17.19
CA TYR A 88 -10.59 -6.95 18.21
C TYR A 88 -9.33 -7.72 17.83
N ARG A 89 -9.42 -8.67 16.90
CA ARG A 89 -8.29 -9.48 16.45
C ARG A 89 -7.69 -9.01 15.12
N GLY A 90 -8.48 -8.35 14.28
CA GLY A 90 -8.06 -7.98 12.93
C GLY A 90 -7.86 -9.20 12.02
N SER A 91 -7.52 -8.94 10.76
CA SER A 91 -7.16 -10.01 9.81
C SER A 91 -5.69 -10.39 9.98
N LYS A 92 -5.30 -11.59 9.57
CA LYS A 92 -3.89 -12.02 9.62
C LYS A 92 -3.28 -12.01 8.22
N ILE A 93 -2.00 -11.67 8.13
CA ILE A 93 -1.21 -11.63 6.89
C ILE A 93 0.08 -12.41 7.09
N LYS A 94 0.52 -13.08 6.02
CA LYS A 94 1.88 -13.60 5.86
C LYS A 94 2.48 -13.03 4.57
N MET A 95 3.65 -12.41 4.68
CA MET A 95 4.38 -11.90 3.51
C MET A 95 5.15 -13.03 2.87
N LEU A 96 5.07 -13.17 1.54
CA LEU A 96 5.87 -14.15 0.81
C LEU A 96 7.26 -13.57 0.55
N LYS A 97 8.31 -14.36 0.81
CA LYS A 97 9.70 -13.90 0.75
C LYS A 97 10.21 -13.93 -0.69
N PHE A 98 10.86 -12.84 -1.12
CA PHE A 98 11.47 -12.71 -2.44
C PHE A 98 12.96 -12.40 -2.30
N GLY A 99 13.80 -12.90 -3.20
CA GLY A 99 15.24 -12.56 -3.21
C GLY A 99 16.07 -13.07 -2.01
N THR A 100 15.45 -13.76 -1.06
CA THR A 100 16.15 -14.46 0.02
C THR A 100 16.54 -15.84 -0.49
N SER A 101 17.74 -15.99 -1.07
CA SER A 101 18.28 -17.32 -1.34
C SER A 101 18.43 -18.06 -0.02
N THR A 102 17.72 -19.16 0.13
CA THR A 102 17.87 -20.10 1.26
C THR A 102 19.16 -20.93 1.15
N GLY A 103 19.99 -20.71 0.12
CA GLY A 103 21.23 -21.44 -0.10
C GLY A 103 22.47 -20.54 0.03
N GLN A 104 23.12 -20.59 1.19
CA GLN A 104 24.56 -20.84 1.16
C GLN A 104 24.72 -22.31 0.75
N VAL A 105 24.74 -22.56 -0.56
CA VAL A 105 25.43 -23.75 -1.05
C VAL A 105 26.90 -23.36 -1.04
N VAL A 106 27.67 -23.97 -0.15
CA VAL A 106 29.13 -24.09 -0.33
C VAL A 106 29.30 -24.96 -1.58
N GLY A 107 29.21 -24.31 -2.74
CA GLY A 107 29.33 -24.92 -4.05
C GLY A 107 30.57 -24.34 -4.70
N HIS A 108 31.64 -25.11 -4.67
CA HIS A 108 32.81 -24.90 -5.51
C HIS A 108 32.38 -24.77 -6.98
N ASN A 109 32.23 -23.55 -7.47
CA ASN A 109 32.36 -23.26 -8.89
C ASN A 109 33.53 -22.29 -9.03
N SER A 110 34.70 -22.91 -9.10
CA SER A 110 35.83 -22.36 -9.83
C SER A 110 35.36 -21.95 -11.21
N THR A 111 35.46 -20.67 -11.54
CA THR A 111 35.78 -20.27 -12.89
C THR A 111 37.10 -19.54 -12.79
N GLN A 112 38.19 -20.25 -13.08
CA GLN A 112 39.48 -19.65 -13.34
C GLN A 112 39.32 -18.70 -14.52
N ILE A 113 39.28 -17.41 -14.25
CA ILE A 113 39.62 -16.39 -15.23
C ILE A 113 40.93 -15.78 -14.75
N GLU A 114 42.02 -16.52 -15.00
CA GLU A 114 43.34 -15.91 -15.11
C GLU A 114 43.46 -15.35 -16.52
N THR A 115 43.54 -14.03 -16.67
CA THR A 115 44.42 -13.44 -17.68
C THR A 115 44.83 -12.03 -17.27
N SER A 116 46.12 -11.92 -16.94
CA SER A 116 47.04 -10.84 -17.30
C SER A 116 46.66 -9.38 -17.00
N THR A 117 47.36 -8.83 -16.01
CA THR A 117 47.97 -7.49 -15.99
C THR A 117 47.73 -6.60 -17.21
N GLY A 118 47.05 -5.48 -16.97
CA GLY A 118 46.96 -4.34 -17.87
C GLY A 118 46.10 -3.24 -17.25
N GLN A 119 46.73 -2.25 -16.62
CA GLN A 119 46.04 -1.06 -16.11
C GLN A 119 45.51 -0.22 -17.28
N ALA A 120 44.26 0.25 -17.18
CA ALA A 120 43.77 1.40 -17.93
C ALA A 120 42.88 2.25 -17.02
N LEU A 121 43.44 3.35 -16.54
CA LEU A 121 42.76 4.45 -15.85
C LEU A 121 41.97 5.28 -16.85
N VAL A 122 40.63 5.34 -16.76
CA VAL A 122 39.86 6.52 -17.20
C VAL A 122 38.61 6.74 -16.31
N PRO A 123 38.29 7.99 -15.88
CA PRO A 123 37.35 8.24 -14.78
C PRO A 123 35.94 8.74 -15.18
N ILE A 124 35.02 8.54 -14.24
CA ILE A 124 33.86 9.37 -13.86
C ILE A 124 32.62 9.38 -14.79
N TYR A 125 31.56 8.68 -14.34
CA TYR A 125 30.18 9.05 -14.67
C TYR A 125 29.50 9.77 -13.48
N LYS A 126 29.55 11.10 -13.57
CA LYS A 126 28.62 12.16 -13.13
C LYS A 126 27.68 11.88 -11.94
N HIS A 127 28.10 12.36 -10.77
CA HIS A 127 27.23 12.65 -9.61
C HIS A 127 26.17 13.70 -9.99
N ILE A 128 24.89 13.34 -9.92
CA ILE A 128 23.78 14.29 -10.03
C ILE A 128 23.73 15.11 -8.73
N GLN A 129 24.22 16.34 -8.78
CA GLN A 129 23.96 17.34 -7.74
C GLN A 129 22.49 17.75 -7.86
N THR A 130 21.69 17.43 -6.84
CA THR A 130 20.33 17.97 -6.76
C THR A 130 20.43 19.34 -6.09
N ILE A 131 19.88 20.33 -6.81
CA ILE A 131 19.79 21.74 -6.48
C ILE A 131 19.12 21.93 -5.11
N GLU A 132 19.79 22.65 -4.21
CA GLU A 132 19.20 23.22 -3.01
C GLU A 132 18.12 24.23 -3.41
N ASN A 133 16.88 24.00 -2.98
CA ASN A 133 15.86 25.03 -3.01
C ASN A 133 15.56 25.43 -1.56
N ILE A 134 16.29 26.44 -1.09
CA ILE A 134 15.95 27.19 0.11
C ILE A 134 14.75 28.06 -0.25
N ASN A 135 13.58 27.69 0.25
CA ASN A 135 12.55 28.67 0.58
C ASN A 135 12.04 28.39 1.98
N SER A 136 12.73 29.02 2.92
CA SER A 136 12.31 29.29 4.28
C SER A 136 10.91 29.91 4.29
N ASN A 137 9.95 29.31 4.99
CA ASN A 137 9.14 30.05 5.95
C ASN A 137 8.26 29.16 6.84
N LYS A 138 8.46 29.35 8.16
CA LYS A 138 7.53 29.13 9.28
C LYS A 138 7.35 27.70 9.80
N GLN A 139 8.35 27.27 10.58
CA GLN A 139 8.07 26.54 11.83
C GLN A 139 7.20 27.43 12.72
N LYS A 140 5.96 27.01 12.97
CA LYS A 140 5.18 27.47 14.13
C LYS A 140 4.44 26.27 14.72
N ASN A 141 5.01 25.78 15.83
CA ASN A 141 4.38 25.04 16.93
C ASN A 141 3.48 23.84 16.60
N LEU A 142 4.06 22.65 16.78
CA LEU A 142 3.33 21.47 17.19
C LEU A 142 2.90 21.65 18.66
N LYS A 143 1.74 22.28 18.88
CA LYS A 143 1.03 22.25 20.17
C LYS A 143 -0.28 21.48 19.97
N LYS A 144 -0.29 20.28 20.55
CA LYS A 144 -1.41 19.59 21.24
C LYS A 144 -2.81 20.01 20.77
N LEU A 145 -3.47 19.14 19.99
CA LEU A 145 -4.92 19.23 19.81
C LEU A 145 -5.57 18.20 20.75
N ASP A 146 -5.93 18.71 21.92
CA ASP A 146 -6.92 18.08 22.79
C ASP A 146 -8.27 18.11 22.06
N PHE A 147 -8.93 16.96 21.98
CA PHE A 147 -10.32 16.87 21.56
C PHE A 147 -11.19 17.56 22.61
N ASN A 148 -11.99 18.53 22.20
CA ASN A 148 -13.21 18.94 22.90
C ASN A 148 -14.18 19.60 21.91
N ASP A 149 -15.44 19.27 22.12
CA ASP A 149 -16.63 19.53 21.31
C ASP A 149 -16.93 21.01 21.06
N SER A 150 -17.59 21.29 19.92
CA SER A 150 -18.76 22.16 19.89
C SER A 150 -19.52 22.00 18.57
N GLU A 151 -20.80 21.71 18.68
CA GLU A 151 -21.84 22.03 17.71
C GLU A 151 -21.77 23.52 17.35
N ASN A 152 -22.01 23.86 16.08
CA ASN A 152 -23.13 24.74 15.71
C ASN A 152 -23.30 24.91 14.20
N ASP A 153 -24.58 25.03 13.86
CA ASP A 153 -25.22 25.28 12.58
C ASP A 153 -24.54 26.31 11.66
N LEU A 154 -24.43 25.94 10.38
CA LEU A 154 -24.63 26.88 9.27
C LEU A 154 -25.37 26.19 8.11
N LYS A 155 -26.69 26.41 8.07
CA LYS A 155 -27.46 26.42 6.83
C LYS A 155 -26.95 27.56 5.94
N GLN A 156 -26.68 27.30 4.66
CA GLN A 156 -27.30 28.09 3.60
C GLN A 156 -27.23 27.38 2.24
N ASN A 157 -28.32 27.58 1.52
CA ASN A 157 -28.70 26.94 0.27
C ASN A 157 -27.89 27.48 -0.91
N SER A 158 -27.60 26.63 -1.89
CA SER A 158 -27.53 27.06 -3.28
C SER A 158 -28.04 25.94 -4.19
N SER A 159 -28.98 26.34 -5.03
CA SER A 159 -29.87 25.54 -5.85
C SER A 159 -29.22 25.24 -7.20
N VAL A 160 -29.17 23.96 -7.61
CA VAL A 160 -29.13 23.57 -9.03
C VAL A 160 -30.03 22.35 -9.21
N PRO A 161 -31.02 22.35 -10.13
CA PRO A 161 -31.99 21.27 -10.24
C PRO A 161 -31.48 20.13 -11.12
N ASN A 162 -31.45 18.91 -10.59
CA ASN A 162 -31.46 17.69 -11.41
C ASN A 162 -32.92 17.34 -11.73
N MET A 163 -33.26 17.30 -13.02
CA MET A 163 -34.57 16.87 -13.50
C MET A 163 -34.69 15.35 -13.47
N ASP A 164 -35.42 14.82 -12.49
CA ASP A 164 -35.96 13.45 -12.53
C ASP A 164 -37.38 13.48 -13.13
N ASN A 165 -37.53 12.93 -14.34
CA ASN A 165 -38.82 12.77 -15.02
C ASN A 165 -39.52 11.46 -14.58
N LEU A 166 -39.89 11.32 -13.30
CA LEU A 166 -40.88 10.34 -12.88
C LEU A 166 -42.26 10.99 -12.71
N LYS A 167 -43.09 10.87 -13.76
CA LYS A 167 -44.53 11.16 -13.65
C LYS A 167 -45.18 10.13 -12.73
N THR A 168 -45.50 10.51 -11.51
CA THR A 168 -46.43 9.76 -10.65
C THR A 168 -47.82 10.38 -10.80
N THR A 169 -48.70 9.73 -11.56
CA THR A 169 -50.12 10.05 -11.58
C THR A 169 -50.77 9.52 -10.30
N LYS A 170 -50.93 10.39 -9.29
CA LYS A 170 -51.84 10.13 -8.17
C LYS A 170 -53.26 10.47 -8.61
N ASN A 171 -54.03 9.46 -9.00
CA ASN A 171 -55.48 9.40 -8.83
C ASN A 171 -55.97 8.00 -9.18
N LYS A 172 -56.11 7.15 -8.16
CA LYS A 172 -56.98 5.96 -8.21
C LYS A 172 -58.14 6.24 -7.26
N ASN A 173 -59.33 6.40 -7.82
CA ASN A 173 -60.59 6.48 -7.10
C ASN A 173 -61.06 5.04 -6.84
N TYR A 174 -61.29 4.67 -5.58
CA TYR A 174 -61.59 3.31 -5.13
C TYR A 174 -63.10 3.06 -4.91
N ASN A 175 -63.97 3.80 -5.60
CA ASN A 175 -65.41 3.74 -5.35
C ASN A 175 -66.22 3.09 -6.49
N GLU A 176 -65.81 1.92 -6.99
CA GLU A 176 -66.70 1.07 -7.79
C GLU A 176 -66.78 -0.33 -7.17
N PRO A 177 -67.99 -0.93 -7.06
CA PRO A 177 -68.15 -2.27 -6.52
C PRO A 177 -67.68 -3.33 -7.53
N LEU A 178 -67.18 -4.44 -6.98
CA LEU A 178 -66.61 -5.61 -7.66
C LEU A 178 -67.48 -6.19 -8.77
#